data_AF-A0A662GYG7-F1
#
_entry.id   AF-A0A662GYG7-F1
#
_cell.length_a   1.000
_cell.length_b   1.000
_cell.length_c   1.000
_cell.angle_alpha   90.00
_cell.angle_beta   90.00
_cell.angle_gamma   90.00
#
_symmetry.space_group_name_H-M   'P 1'
#
loop_
_entity.id
_entity.type
_entity.pdbx_description
1 polymer ?
#
loop_
_entity_poly.entity_id
_entity_poly.type
_entity_poly.pdbx_seq_one_letter_code
_entity_poly.pdbx_strand_id
1 'polypeptide(L)'
;WPNYGDDAEIVYDKITMEDFEKMGINDIGTWEWPTTIPSGAHDPIAILVIRAPGVKKGYRSAKIYPLTSVTPTICHLTGIPVPKDCTGSVIWEIIQESSTPTAE
;
A
#
# COMPACT_ATOMS: atom_id res chain seq x y z
N TRP A 1 -10.34 10.71 13.43
CA TRP A 1 -11.57 10.64 12.62
C TRP A 1 -12.12 9.25 12.79
N PRO A 2 -13.33 9.06 13.36
CA PRO A 2 -13.92 7.73 13.44
C PRO A 2 -14.37 7.32 12.04
N ASN A 3 -13.92 6.16 11.57
CA ASN A 3 -14.35 5.60 10.31
C ASN A 3 -15.82 5.18 10.46
N TYR A 4 -16.69 5.87 9.74
CA TYR A 4 -18.15 5.75 9.82
C TYR A 4 -18.71 4.38 9.36
N GLY A 5 -17.84 3.44 8.97
CA GLY A 5 -18.20 2.15 8.37
C GLY A 5 -17.91 0.92 9.23
N ASP A 6 -17.24 1.06 10.38
CA ASP A 6 -16.85 -0.10 11.21
C ASP A 6 -18.03 -0.65 12.05
N ASP A 7 -19.08 0.15 12.25
CA ASP A 7 -20.27 -0.21 13.02
C ASP A 7 -21.37 -0.82 12.15
N ALA A 8 -21.19 -0.82 10.82
CA ALA A 8 -22.15 -1.35 9.87
C ALA A 8 -21.74 -2.79 9.52
N GLU A 9 -22.43 -3.79 10.10
CA GLU A 9 -22.39 -5.16 9.60
C GLU A 9 -23.03 -5.22 8.20
N ILE A 10 -22.29 -4.78 7.19
CA ILE A 10 -22.70 -4.86 5.78
C ILE A 10 -22.15 -6.17 5.23
N VAL A 11 -23.05 -7.11 4.97
CA VAL A 11 -22.72 -8.30 4.18
C VAL A 11 -22.59 -7.86 2.72
N TYR A 12 -21.35 -7.75 2.25
CA TYR A 12 -21.02 -7.25 0.91
C TYR A 12 -21.25 -8.30 -0.18
N ASP A 13 -22.50 -8.59 -0.53
CA ASP A 13 -22.81 -9.27 -1.79
C ASP A 13 -22.90 -8.24 -2.93
N LYS A 14 -21.78 -7.55 -3.20
CA LYS A 14 -21.50 -6.76 -4.41
C LYS A 14 -22.54 -5.70 -4.81
N ILE A 15 -22.28 -4.44 -4.46
CA ILE A 15 -23.08 -3.27 -4.90
C ILE A 15 -22.99 -3.12 -6.44
N THR A 16 -24.14 -2.92 -7.10
CA THR A 16 -24.24 -2.77 -8.56
C THR A 16 -24.47 -1.31 -8.97
N MET A 17 -24.25 -0.98 -10.26
CA MET A 17 -24.52 0.38 -10.79
C MET A 17 -25.99 0.81 -10.64
N GLU A 18 -26.93 -0.13 -10.67
CA GLU A 18 -28.36 0.15 -10.41
C GLU A 18 -28.61 0.63 -8.98
N ASP A 19 -27.80 0.18 -8.02
CA ASP A 19 -27.92 0.61 -6.63
C ASP A 19 -27.37 2.02 -6.42
N PHE A 20 -26.34 2.41 -7.18
CA PHE A 20 -25.84 3.79 -7.20
C PHE A 20 -26.86 4.77 -7.82
N GLU A 21 -27.55 4.35 -8.89
CA GLU A 21 -28.61 5.16 -9.51
C GLU A 21 -29.79 5.39 -8.56
N LYS A 22 -30.21 4.36 -7.80
CA LYS A 22 -31.23 4.50 -6.75
C LYS A 22 -30.83 5.48 -5.64
N MET A 23 -29.53 5.63 -5.38
CA MET A 23 -28.98 6.59 -4.41
C MET A 23 -28.75 7.98 -5.00
N GLY A 24 -29.10 8.22 -6.28
CA GLY A 24 -28.93 9.50 -6.95
C GLY A 24 -27.49 9.81 -7.37
N ILE A 25 -26.63 8.81 -7.42
CA ILE A 25 -25.21 8.92 -7.81
C ILE A 25 -25.10 8.54 -9.28
N ASN A 26 -25.07 9.56 -10.15
CA ASN A 26 -25.15 9.37 -11.60
C ASN A 26 -23.77 9.33 -12.31
N ASP A 27 -22.68 9.62 -11.58
CA ASP A 27 -21.32 9.53 -12.11
C ASP A 27 -20.34 9.18 -10.98
N ILE A 28 -19.42 8.27 -11.25
CA ILE A 28 -18.34 7.87 -10.35
C ILE A 28 -17.02 8.33 -10.97
N GLY A 29 -16.50 9.47 -10.50
CA GLY A 29 -15.21 9.96 -10.94
C GLY A 29 -14.13 8.89 -10.70
N THR A 30 -13.16 8.76 -11.60
CA THR A 30 -12.11 7.72 -11.56
C THR A 30 -11.25 7.71 -10.29
N TRP A 31 -11.36 8.76 -9.46
CA TRP A 31 -10.70 8.90 -8.16
C TRP A 31 -11.60 9.41 -7.02
N GLU A 32 -12.86 9.75 -7.32
CA GLU A 32 -13.83 10.15 -6.31
C GLU A 32 -14.83 9.00 -6.15
N TRP A 33 -14.50 8.09 -5.23
CA TRP A 33 -15.51 7.21 -4.66
C TRP A 33 -16.67 8.10 -4.17
N PRO A 34 -17.94 7.72 -4.43
CA PRO A 34 -19.06 8.51 -3.97
C PRO A 34 -18.93 8.71 -2.46
N THR A 35 -18.70 9.96 -2.07
CA THR A 35 -18.44 10.39 -0.68
C THR A 35 -19.61 10.07 0.27
N THR A 36 -20.74 9.64 -0.31
CA THR A 36 -21.97 9.20 0.36
C THR A 36 -21.99 7.70 0.70
N ILE A 37 -21.07 6.88 0.17
CA ILE A 37 -20.93 5.48 0.55
C ILE A 37 -19.52 5.30 1.12
N PRO A 38 -19.35 5.35 2.46
CA PRO A 38 -18.10 4.97 3.09
C PRO A 38 -18.02 3.44 3.04
N SER A 39 -17.86 2.88 1.84
CA SER A 39 -17.77 1.43 1.70
C SER A 39 -16.52 0.91 2.37
N GLY A 40 -15.46 1.73 2.48
CA GLY A 40 -14.19 1.34 3.11
C GLY A 40 -13.61 0.04 2.57
N ALA A 41 -14.18 -0.50 1.48
CA ALA A 41 -14.05 -1.89 1.05
C ALA A 41 -12.87 -1.97 0.09
N HIS A 42 -11.71 -1.59 0.61
CA HIS A 42 -10.44 -1.89 -0.02
C HIS A 42 -9.87 -3.11 0.68
N ASP A 43 -9.17 -3.94 -0.09
CA ASP A 43 -8.31 -4.93 0.50
C ASP A 43 -7.25 -4.18 1.35
N PRO A 44 -7.08 -4.51 2.65
CA PRO A 44 -6.06 -3.87 3.48
C PRO A 44 -4.63 -4.15 2.99
N ILE A 45 -4.46 -5.03 2.00
CA ILE A 45 -3.18 -5.37 1.36
C ILE A 45 -2.93 -4.44 0.18
N ALA A 46 -1.96 -3.54 0.34
CA ALA A 46 -1.43 -2.72 -0.74
C ALA A 46 -0.40 -3.47 -1.60
N ILE A 47 -0.27 -3.09 -2.86
CA ILE A 47 0.75 -3.59 -3.79
C ILE A 47 1.92 -2.60 -3.85
N LEU A 48 3.15 -3.09 -3.67
CA LEU A 48 4.37 -2.31 -3.82
C LEU A 48 5.22 -2.89 -4.97
N VAL A 49 5.53 -2.06 -5.98
CA VAL A 49 6.44 -2.40 -7.08
C VAL A 49 7.60 -1.41 -7.09
N ILE A 50 8.83 -1.92 -6.97
CA ILE A 50 10.04 -1.09 -6.88
C ILE A 50 11.01 -1.46 -7.99
N ARG A 51 11.59 -0.45 -8.65
CA ARG A 51 12.73 -0.58 -9.57
C ARG A 51 13.78 0.48 -9.23
N ALA A 52 14.91 0.04 -8.68
CA ALA A 52 16.04 0.90 -8.34
C ALA A 52 17.37 0.15 -8.49
N PRO A 53 18.52 0.86 -8.58
CA PRO A 53 19.84 0.24 -8.42
C PRO A 53 19.93 -0.53 -7.11
N GLY A 54 20.56 -1.71 -7.11
CA GLY A 54 20.69 -2.54 -5.92
C GLY A 54 19.42 -3.28 -5.49
N VAL A 55 18.33 -3.24 -6.26
CA VAL A 55 17.10 -4.04 -6.01
C VAL A 55 17.07 -5.28 -6.91
N LYS A 56 16.68 -6.42 -6.36
CA LYS A 56 16.59 -7.70 -7.08
C LYS A 56 15.56 -7.60 -8.21
N LYS A 57 15.97 -7.95 -9.43
CA LYS A 57 15.07 -7.98 -10.61
C LYS A 57 14.19 -9.23 -10.59
N GLY A 58 12.90 -9.06 -10.90
CA GLY A 58 11.94 -10.16 -10.97
C GLY A 58 11.61 -10.82 -9.63
N TYR A 59 12.12 -10.28 -8.51
CA TYR A 59 11.83 -10.79 -7.18
C TYR A 59 10.37 -10.51 -6.81
N ARG A 60 9.65 -11.57 -6.43
CA ARG A 60 8.33 -11.50 -5.81
C ARG A 60 8.49 -11.89 -4.36
N SER A 61 8.09 -11.02 -3.44
CA SER A 61 8.21 -11.34 -2.02
C SER A 61 7.24 -12.44 -1.62
N ALA A 62 7.72 -13.38 -0.80
CA ALA A 62 6.88 -14.40 -0.16
C ALA A 62 6.21 -13.87 1.12
N LYS A 63 6.61 -12.68 1.61
CA LYS A 63 6.13 -12.08 2.85
C LYS A 63 5.35 -10.81 2.56
N ILE A 64 4.35 -10.55 3.40
CA ILE A 64 3.66 -9.26 3.45
C ILE A 64 4.39 -8.37 4.46
N TYR A 65 4.59 -7.12 4.09
CA TYR A 65 5.25 -6.12 4.94
C TYR A 65 4.26 -5.04 5.35
N PRO A 66 4.39 -4.47 6.56
CA PRO A 66 3.59 -3.32 6.95
C PRO A 66 3.92 -2.11 6.07
N LEU A 67 2.92 -1.27 5.79
CA LEU A 67 3.09 -0.06 4.99
C LEU A 67 4.18 0.87 5.54
N THR A 68 4.39 0.85 6.87
CA THR A 68 5.44 1.62 7.55
C THR A 68 6.86 1.26 7.11
N SER A 69 7.08 0.07 6.53
CA SER A 69 8.38 -0.34 5.97
C SER A 69 8.73 0.31 4.63
N VAL A 70 7.79 0.98 3.95
CA VAL A 70 8.03 1.60 2.64
C VAL A 70 9.01 2.76 2.75
N THR A 71 8.73 3.72 3.64
CA THR A 71 9.58 4.91 3.85
C THR A 71 11.04 4.59 4.15
N PRO A 72 11.39 3.78 5.17
CA PRO A 72 12.78 3.50 5.50
C PRO A 72 13.49 2.73 4.37
N THR A 73 12.76 1.88 3.63
CA THR A 73 13.30 1.17 2.47
C THR A 73 13.67 2.12 1.34
N ILE A 74 12.80 3.08 1.00
CA ILE A 74 13.10 4.08 -0.02
C ILE A 74 14.27 4.97 0.43
N CYS A 75 14.29 5.40 1.70
CA CYS A 75 15.39 6.18 2.25
C CYS A 75 16.73 5.45 2.11
N HIS A 76 16.76 4.16 2.47
CA HIS A 76 17.94 3.31 2.32
C HIS A 76 18.39 3.21 0.85
N LEU A 77 17.47 2.92 -0.08
CA LEU A 77 17.79 2.76 -1.51
C LEU A 77 18.27 4.06 -2.17
N THR A 78 17.84 5.21 -1.67
CA THR A 78 18.18 6.53 -2.24
C THR A 78 19.31 7.24 -1.50
N GLY A 79 19.77 6.69 -0.37
CA GLY A 79 20.84 7.29 0.44
C GLY A 79 20.43 8.56 1.19
N ILE A 80 19.13 8.84 1.33
CA ILE A 80 18.62 9.99 2.09
C ILE A 80 18.37 9.59 3.55
N PRO A 81 18.43 10.54 4.50
CA PRO A 81 18.16 10.23 5.91
C PRO A 81 16.72 9.77 6.12
N VAL A 82 16.54 8.81 7.02
CA VAL A 82 15.23 8.34 7.47
C VAL A 82 14.58 9.41 8.36
N PRO A 83 13.29 9.76 8.17
CA PRO A 83 12.59 10.69 9.05
C PRO A 83 12.61 10.22 10.51
N LYS A 84 12.76 11.17 11.45
CA LYS A 84 12.89 10.88 12.90
C LYS A 84 11.75 10.04 13.46
N ASP A 85 10.52 10.28 12.98
CA ASP A 85 9.30 9.63 13.50
C ASP A 85 8.93 8.36 12.72
N CYS A 86 9.81 7.89 11.82
CA CYS A 86 9.61 6.65 11.09
C CYS A 86 9.82 5.43 12.01
N THR A 87 8.81 4.58 12.12
CA THR A 87 8.83 3.39 13.01
C THR A 87 9.04 2.07 12.29
N GLY A 88 8.95 2.04 10.96
CA GLY A 88 9.12 0.83 10.16
C GLY A 88 10.59 0.43 9.97
N SER A 89 10.79 -0.79 9.44
CA SER A 89 12.11 -1.33 9.10
C SER A 89 12.31 -1.47 7.59
N VAL A 90 13.58 -1.48 7.16
CA VAL A 90 13.96 -1.72 5.76
C VAL A 90 13.60 -3.15 5.35
N ILE A 91 13.03 -3.29 4.14
CA ILE A 91 12.73 -4.58 3.51
C ILE A 91 14.02 -5.14 2.90
N TRP A 92 14.86 -5.78 3.72
CA TRP A 92 16.17 -6.28 3.26
C TRP A 92 16.07 -7.34 2.15
N GLU A 93 14.99 -8.11 2.10
CA GLU A 93 14.83 -9.19 1.13
C GLU A 93 14.81 -8.70 -0.32
N ILE A 94 14.37 -7.46 -0.59
CA ILE A 94 14.34 -6.90 -1.95
C ILE A 94 15.72 -6.38 -2.39
N ILE A 95 16.65 -6.19 -1.45
CA ILE A 95 17.98 -5.62 -1.70
C ILE A 95 18.91 -6.72 -2.22
N GLN A 96 19.67 -6.41 -3.26
CA GLN A 96 20.72 -7.29 -3.78
C GLN A 96 21.84 -7.37 -2.75
N GLU A 97 22.25 -8.58 -2.42
CA GLU A 97 23.43 -8.78 -1.60
C GLU A 97 24.63 -8.34 -2.43
N SER A 98 25.25 -7.21 -2.08
CA SER A 98 26.55 -6.86 -2.62
C SER A 98 27.53 -7.86 -2.02
N SER A 99 28.14 -8.71 -2.85
CA SER A 99 29.33 -9.45 -2.44
C SER A 99 30.33 -8.43 -1.91
N THR A 100 30.57 -8.42 -0.60
CA THR A 100 31.59 -7.60 0.06
C THR A 100 32.90 -7.78 -0.72
N PRO A 101 33.65 -6.72 -1.06
CA PRO A 101 35.04 -6.91 -1.43
C PRO A 101 35.72 -7.50 -0.20
N THR A 102 36.25 -8.71 -0.33
CA THR A 102 37.12 -9.33 0.67
C THR A 102 38.14 -8.28 1.13
N ALA A 103 38.15 -7.98 2.43
CA ALA A 103 39.20 -7.16 3.01
C ALA A 103 40.53 -7.90 2.81
N GLU A 104 41.42 -7.31 2.00
CA GLU A 104 42.85 -7.62 1.98
C GLU A 104 43.54 -7.03 3.22
#